data_AF-A0A840DWZ2-F1
#
_entry.id   AF-A0A840DWZ2-F1
#
_cell.length_a   1.000
_cell.length_b   1.000
_cell.length_c   1.000
_cell.angle_alpha   90.00
_cell.angle_beta   90.00
_cell.angle_gamma   90.00
#
_symmetry.space_group_name_H-M   'P 1'
#
loop_
_entity.id
_entity.type
_entity.pdbx_description
1 polymer ?
#
loop_
_entity_poly.entity_id
_entity_poly.type
_entity_poly.pdbx_seq_one_letter_code
_entity_poly.pdbx_strand_id
1 'polypeptide(L)'
;MTSLCDKELSDTLVGLYDDYQRGFDIGEELKLCVDLALSLELELNIHRLSKTDELFKKEIVQTLHRRRNTHFNEDEIDKILHMHFEKQE
;
A
#
# COMPACT_ATOMS: atom_id res chain seq x y z
N MET A 1 12.44 -32.17 21.01
CA MET A 1 11.43 -31.14 20.73
C MET A 1 10.83 -31.44 19.38
N THR A 2 9.54 -31.68 19.29
CA THR A 2 8.84 -31.89 18.02
C THR A 2 8.85 -30.57 17.25
N SER A 3 9.56 -30.52 16.14
CA SER A 3 9.48 -29.41 15.20
C SER A 3 8.11 -29.46 14.55
N LEU A 4 7.22 -28.53 14.89
CA LEU A 4 6.00 -28.33 14.12
C LEU A 4 6.40 -27.71 12.77
N CYS A 5 5.78 -28.15 11.70
CA CYS A 5 5.90 -27.48 10.41
C CYS A 5 5.14 -26.14 10.47
N ASP A 6 5.63 -25.10 9.79
CA ASP A 6 4.99 -23.77 9.75
C ASP A 6 3.49 -23.85 9.39
N LYS A 7 3.12 -24.78 8.51
CA LYS A 7 1.73 -25.02 8.13
C LYS A 7 0.89 -25.59 9.28
N GLU A 8 1.43 -26.55 10.02
CA GLU A 8 0.72 -27.13 11.17
C GLU A 8 0.52 -26.09 12.27
N LEU A 9 1.52 -25.21 12.44
CA LEU A 9 1.42 -24.08 13.36
C LEU A 9 0.34 -23.09 12.91
N SER A 10 0.30 -22.75 11.61
CA SER A 10 -0.75 -21.87 11.09
C SER A 10 -2.14 -22.49 11.22
N ASP A 11 -2.29 -23.77 10.89
CA ASP A 11 -3.57 -24.48 11.00
C ASP A 11 -4.05 -24.53 12.46
N THR A 12 -3.12 -24.76 13.40
CA THR A 12 -3.41 -24.73 14.85
C THR A 12 -3.87 -23.34 15.30
N LEU A 13 -3.20 -22.29 14.84
CA LEU A 13 -3.52 -20.92 15.21
C LEU A 13 -4.89 -20.48 14.68
N VAL A 14 -5.26 -20.92 13.47
CA VAL A 14 -6.59 -20.69 12.89
C VAL A 14 -7.66 -21.41 13.73
N GLY A 15 -7.43 -22.66 14.11
CA GLY A 15 -8.34 -23.39 15.00
C GLY A 15 -8.53 -22.71 16.36
N LEU A 16 -7.45 -22.23 16.97
CA LEU A 16 -7.52 -21.48 18.24
C LEU A 16 -8.28 -20.17 18.10
N TYR A 17 -8.12 -19.47 16.97
CA TYR A 17 -8.90 -18.28 16.70
C TYR A 17 -10.40 -18.59 16.57
N ASP A 18 -10.77 -19.66 15.86
CA ASP A 18 -12.17 -20.09 15.74
C ASP A 18 -12.78 -20.46 17.10
N ASP A 19 -12.02 -21.17 17.93
CA ASP A 19 -12.45 -21.55 19.26
C ASP A 19 -12.62 -20.32 20.17
N TYR A 20 -11.65 -19.40 20.14
CA TYR A 20 -11.73 -18.13 20.86
C TYR A 20 -12.93 -17.28 20.42
N GLN A 21 -13.18 -17.18 19.12
CA GLN A 21 -14.34 -16.45 18.56
C GLN A 21 -15.69 -17.04 19.01
N ARG A 22 -15.74 -18.36 19.21
CA ARG A 22 -16.93 -19.05 19.72
C ARG A 22 -17.10 -18.92 21.24
N GLY A 23 -16.16 -18.27 21.92
CA GLY A 23 -16.19 -18.07 23.36
C GLY A 23 -15.70 -19.27 24.16
N PHE A 24 -14.98 -20.21 23.54
CA PHE A 24 -14.31 -21.27 24.28
C PHE A 24 -13.14 -20.70 25.09
N ASP A 25 -12.96 -21.24 26.29
CA ASP A 25 -11.78 -20.94 27.10
C ASP A 25 -10.59 -21.76 26.59
N ILE A 26 -9.69 -21.09 25.85
CA ILE A 26 -8.44 -21.67 25.34
C ILE A 26 -7.26 -21.41 26.28
N GLY A 27 -7.47 -20.78 27.43
CA GLY A 27 -6.42 -20.35 28.35
C GLY A 27 -5.71 -19.05 27.92
N GLU A 28 -5.20 -18.31 28.91
CA GLU A 28 -4.63 -16.98 28.68
C GLU A 28 -3.40 -17.00 27.76
N GLU A 29 -2.53 -18.00 27.88
CA GLU A 29 -1.31 -18.10 27.07
C GLU A 29 -1.64 -18.25 25.58
N LEU A 30 -2.59 -19.13 25.23
CA LEU A 30 -3.00 -19.32 23.84
C LEU A 30 -3.78 -18.12 23.32
N LYS A 31 -4.57 -17.47 24.17
CA LYS A 31 -5.21 -16.21 23.84
C LYS A 31 -4.20 -15.13 23.48
N LEU A 32 -3.13 -14.97 24.26
CA LEU A 32 -2.06 -14.01 23.95
C LEU A 32 -1.37 -14.33 22.60
N CYS A 33 -1.19 -15.61 22.27
CA CYS A 33 -0.67 -16.01 20.96
C CYS A 33 -1.61 -15.60 19.81
N VAL A 34 -2.91 -15.80 19.98
CA VAL A 34 -3.93 -15.38 18.99
C VAL A 34 -3.95 -13.86 18.85
N ASP A 35 -3.97 -13.13 19.96
CA ASP A 35 -3.99 -11.65 19.96
C ASP A 35 -2.73 -11.07 19.31
N LEU A 36 -1.56 -11.64 19.58
CA LEU A 36 -0.30 -11.25 18.95
C LEU A 36 -0.33 -11.49 17.44
N ALA A 37 -0.83 -12.66 17.00
CA ALA A 37 -0.91 -12.98 15.59
C ALA A 37 -1.85 -12.03 14.82
N LEU A 38 -3.01 -11.71 15.40
CA LEU A 38 -3.94 -10.73 14.83
C LEU A 38 -3.31 -9.34 14.73
N SER A 39 -2.56 -8.93 15.76
CA SER A 39 -1.84 -7.65 15.77
C SER A 39 -0.79 -7.57 14.68
N LEU A 40 -0.02 -8.65 14.47
CA LEU A 40 0.98 -8.73 13.40
C LEU A 40 0.36 -8.72 12.01
N GLU A 41 -0.74 -9.45 11.79
CA GLU A 41 -1.48 -9.45 10.53
C GLU A 41 -2.00 -8.04 10.20
N LEU A 42 -2.54 -7.32 11.19
CA LEU A 42 -3.00 -5.95 11.01
C LEU A 42 -1.84 -5.01 10.64
N GLU A 43 -0.71 -5.08 11.33
CA GLU A 43 0.48 -4.27 11.05
C GLU A 43 1.00 -4.52 9.62
N LEU A 44 1.07 -5.79 9.20
CA LEU A 44 1.46 -6.16 7.84
C LEU A 44 0.50 -5.57 6.80
N ASN A 45 -0.80 -5.59 7.07
CA ASN A 45 -1.80 -5.01 6.18
C ASN A 45 -1.69 -3.48 6.11
N ILE A 46 -1.48 -2.80 7.24
CA ILE A 46 -1.23 -1.35 7.27
C ILE A 46 0.02 -0.99 6.45
N HIS A 47 1.12 -1.72 6.65
CA HIS A 47 2.37 -1.49 5.90
C HIS A 47 2.16 -1.69 4.39
N ARG A 48 1.44 -2.75 3.98
CA ARG A 48 1.13 -3.01 2.56
C ARG A 48 0.22 -1.93 1.95
N LEU A 49 -0.76 -1.46 2.70
CA LEU A 49 -1.63 -0.36 2.28
C LEU A 49 -0.84 0.94 2.13
N SER A 50 0.01 1.29 3.10
CA SER A 50 0.88 2.47 3.03
C SER A 50 1.80 2.43 1.81
N LYS A 51 2.40 1.27 1.52
CA LYS A 51 3.23 1.10 0.32
C LYS A 51 2.44 1.28 -0.97
N THR A 52 1.20 0.80 -1.01
CA THR A 52 0.31 0.97 -2.17
C THR A 52 -0.06 2.44 -2.36
N ASP A 53 -0.37 3.15 -1.27
CA ASP A 53 -0.68 4.58 -1.28
C ASP A 53 0.49 5.42 -1.81
N GLU A 54 1.73 5.09 -1.43
CA GLU A 54 2.92 5.77 -1.94
C GLU A 54 3.11 5.57 -3.45
N LEU A 55 2.94 4.34 -3.93
CA LEU A 55 3.00 4.03 -5.36
C LEU A 55 1.90 4.77 -6.13
N PHE A 56 0.68 4.80 -5.59
CA PHE A 56 -0.44 5.50 -6.20
C PHE A 56 -0.21 7.01 -6.29
N LYS A 57 0.27 7.64 -5.21
CA LYS A 57 0.64 9.06 -5.20
C LYS A 57 1.71 9.37 -6.24
N LYS A 58 2.74 8.52 -6.34
CA LYS A 58 3.79 8.66 -7.35
C LYS A 58 3.24 8.61 -8.77
N GLU A 59 2.36 7.64 -9.06
CA GLU A 59 1.74 7.47 -10.38
C GLU A 59 0.86 8.68 -10.76
N ILE A 60 0.08 9.21 -9.81
CA ILE A 60 -0.72 10.43 -10.03
C ILE A 60 0.19 11.60 -10.37
N VAL A 61 1.24 11.84 -9.57
CA VAL A 61 2.16 12.96 -9.80
C VAL A 61 2.84 12.83 -11.16
N GLN A 62 3.29 11.64 -11.53
CA GLN A 62 3.91 11.37 -12.83
C GLN A 62 2.92 11.58 -13.98
N THR A 63 1.68 11.10 -13.84
CA THR A 63 0.63 11.27 -14.85
C THR A 63 0.26 12.74 -15.04
N LEU A 64 0.11 13.50 -13.96
CA LEU A 64 -0.15 14.94 -14.01
C LEU A 64 1.01 15.70 -14.64
N HIS A 65 2.25 15.36 -14.29
CA HIS A 65 3.43 15.98 -14.88
C HIS A 65 3.54 15.67 -16.38
N ARG A 66 3.28 14.43 -16.79
CA ARG A 66 3.24 14.03 -18.20
C ARG A 66 2.15 14.77 -18.97
N ARG A 67 0.96 14.91 -18.39
CA ARG A 67 -0.14 15.71 -18.97
C ARG A 67 0.26 17.18 -19.12
N ARG A 68 0.89 17.77 -18.09
CA ARG A 68 1.39 19.15 -18.17
C ARG A 68 2.43 19.32 -19.27
N ASN A 69 3.40 18.41 -19.37
CA ASN A 69 4.45 18.51 -20.38
C ASN A 69 3.92 18.31 -21.79
N THR A 70 2.94 17.42 -21.99
CA THR A 70 2.29 17.24 -23.30
C THR A 70 1.44 18.45 -23.69
N HIS A 71 0.85 19.17 -22.73
CA HIS A 71 0.09 20.39 -23.00
C HIS A 71 0.97 21.61 -23.32
N PHE A 72 2.26 21.56 -23.00
CA PHE A 72 3.19 22.70 -23.13
C PHE A 72 4.04 22.67 -24.41
N ASN A 73 3.98 21.61 -25.23
CA ASN A 73 5.08 21.31 -26.15
C ASN A 73 4.80 21.34 -27.65
N GLU A 74 3.63 21.74 -28.16
CA GLU A 74 3.45 21.73 -29.63
C GLU A 74 2.93 22.99 -30.32
N ASP A 75 2.31 23.99 -29.66
CA ASP A 75 1.73 25.10 -30.46
C ASP A 75 1.84 26.54 -29.92
N GLU A 76 2.27 26.76 -28.66
CA GLU A 76 2.19 28.11 -28.07
C GLU A 76 3.55 28.80 -27.88
N ILE A 77 4.62 28.08 -27.56
CA ILE A 77 5.92 28.72 -27.25
C ILE A 77 6.62 29.24 -28.52
N ASP A 78 6.55 28.50 -29.64
CA ASP A 78 7.17 28.92 -30.91
C ASP A 78 6.44 30.10 -31.56
N LYS A 79 5.11 30.19 -31.41
CA LYS A 79 4.34 31.35 -31.90
C LYS A 79 4.53 32.61 -31.06
N ILE A 80 4.64 32.47 -29.74
CA ILE A 80 4.81 33.62 -28.84
C ILE A 80 6.21 34.24 -28.99
N LEU A 81 7.25 33.42 -29.17
CA LEU A 81 8.60 33.92 -29.41
C LEU A 81 8.76 34.54 -30.82
N HIS A 82 8.10 34.00 -31.84
CA HIS A 82 8.15 34.59 -33.19
C HIS A 82 7.35 35.90 -33.32
N MET A 83 6.16 36.04 -32.72
CA MET A 83 5.38 37.29 -32.80
C MET A 83 6.01 38.47 -32.04
N HIS A 84 6.92 38.22 -31.10
CA HIS A 84 7.52 39.27 -30.27
C HIS A 84 8.78 39.90 -30.90
N PHE A 85 9.37 39.30 -31.93
CA PHE A 85 10.55 39.83 -32.63
C PHE A 85 10.21 40.59 -33.93
N GLU A 86 9.02 40.44 -34.50
CA GLU A 86 8.60 41.16 -35.73
C GLU A 86 7.88 42.51 -35.47
N LYS A 87 7.82 42.98 -34.22
CA LYS A 87 7.16 44.25 -33.84
C LYS A 87 8.08 45.34 -33.29
N GLN A 88 9.38 45.23 -33.52
CA GLN A 88 10.34 46.31 -33.24
C GLN A 88 11.25 46.54 -34.46
N GLU A 89 10.65 46.96 -35.59
CA GLU A 89 11.27 47.92 -36.50
C GLU A 89 10.54 49.27 -36.35
#